data_AF-A0AA35YCI5-F1
#
_entry.id   AF-A0AA35YCI5-F1
#
_cell.length_a   1.000
_cell.length_b   1.000
_cell.length_c   1.000
_cell.angle_alpha   90.00
_cell.angle_beta   90.00
_cell.angle_gamma   90.00
#
_symmetry.space_group_name_H-M   'P 1'
#
loop_
_entity.id
_entity.type
_entity.pdbx_description
1 polymer ?
#
loop_
_entity_poly.entity_id
_entity_poly.type
_entity_poly.pdbx_seq_one_letter_code
_entity_poly.pdbx_strand_id
1 'polypeptide(L)'
;MDEVLVQTTKSRRIRMVERKPEKEVLINPKRNILKQELLDLTALKFTSYRGVTTRKMISILIDSWDLVDQCDKDQLWLNIKNYWHIRDDNHKAQVLRDCNTQWKAYKSALLKLWEKGVNPVKEYPYLDKAMWKKFIVLKSTEEFEELRRKGREAANKNKKPSSVGPKRVSWRKRNASGQLVITPETEPLADKIIQKDILLSQGVLELGPRSDLLAEVLGREHSGRTRAVGHNSD
;
A
#
# COMPACT_ATOMS: atom_id res chain seq x y z
N MET A 1 14.75 -64.30 -30.48
CA MET A 1 14.43 -65.09 -29.28
C MET A 1 15.68 -65.03 -28.41
N ASP A 2 15.97 -63.85 -27.86
CA ASP A 2 15.51 -63.38 -26.52
C ASP A 2 16.32 -64.14 -25.45
N GLU A 3 17.03 -63.58 -24.45
CA GLU A 3 16.85 -62.38 -23.64
C GLU A 3 18.22 -61.86 -23.14
N VAL A 4 18.53 -60.58 -23.31
CA VAL A 4 18.52 -59.49 -22.29
C VAL A 4 19.57 -59.58 -21.18
N LEU A 5 20.53 -58.65 -21.33
CA LEU A 5 21.52 -58.13 -20.39
C LEU A 5 20.88 -57.62 -19.07
N VAL A 6 21.37 -58.05 -17.90
CA VAL A 6 21.25 -57.26 -16.66
C VAL A 6 22.59 -57.23 -15.94
N GLN A 7 23.31 -56.12 -16.18
CA GLN A 7 24.53 -55.77 -15.46
C GLN A 7 24.19 -55.49 -14.00
N THR A 8 24.96 -56.13 -13.11
CA THR A 8 24.89 -55.94 -11.66
C THR A 8 25.15 -54.48 -11.29
N THR A 9 24.15 -53.79 -10.75
CA THR A 9 24.30 -52.43 -10.23
C THR A 9 24.79 -52.51 -8.77
N LYS A 10 25.97 -51.95 -8.55
CA LYS A 10 26.63 -51.83 -7.25
C LYS A 10 25.76 -50.99 -6.31
N SER A 11 25.08 -51.66 -5.38
CA SER A 11 24.21 -51.07 -4.36
C SER A 11 24.93 -49.99 -3.54
N ARG A 12 24.53 -48.72 -3.71
CA ARG A 12 24.92 -47.62 -2.82
C ARG A 12 24.05 -47.68 -1.56
N ARG A 13 24.62 -48.15 -0.46
CA ARG A 13 24.04 -48.12 0.88
C ARG A 13 23.80 -46.66 1.31
N ILE A 14 22.55 -46.20 1.27
CA ILE A 14 22.13 -44.91 1.82
C ILE A 14 22.21 -45.03 3.35
N ARG A 15 23.10 -44.26 3.99
CA ARG A 15 23.08 -44.09 5.45
C ARG A 15 21.98 -43.08 5.79
N MET A 16 20.95 -43.50 6.51
CA MET A 16 20.01 -42.56 7.13
C MET A 16 20.78 -41.82 8.24
N VAL A 17 21.03 -40.53 8.04
CA VAL A 17 21.45 -39.64 9.11
C VAL A 17 20.17 -39.18 9.79
N GLU A 18 19.90 -39.67 11.00
CA GLU A 18 18.84 -39.15 11.85
C GLU A 18 19.09 -37.65 12.08
N ARG A 19 18.23 -36.81 11.51
CA ARG A 19 18.26 -35.37 11.81
C ARG A 19 17.84 -35.21 13.25
N LYS A 20 18.70 -34.59 14.07
CA LYS A 20 18.32 -34.12 15.41
C LYS A 20 17.03 -33.30 15.30
N PRO A 21 16.03 -33.52 16.17
CA PRO A 21 14.81 -32.72 16.12
C PRO A 21 15.19 -31.25 16.30
N GLU A 22 14.82 -30.44 15.31
CA GLU A 22 14.93 -28.99 15.42
C GLU A 22 14.17 -28.58 16.67
N LYS A 23 14.84 -27.84 17.57
CA LYS A 23 14.19 -27.27 18.74
C LYS A 23 13.04 -26.43 18.24
N GLU A 24 11.82 -26.84 18.56
CA GLU A 24 10.61 -26.07 18.30
C GLU A 24 10.73 -24.76 19.08
N VAL A 25 11.22 -23.72 18.41
CA VAL A 25 11.26 -22.37 18.97
C VAL A 25 9.81 -21.96 19.09
N LEU A 26 9.25 -22.00 20.30
CA LEU A 26 7.96 -21.40 20.61
C LEU A 26 8.04 -19.90 20.31
N ILE A 27 7.67 -19.53 19.08
CA ILE A 27 7.57 -18.16 18.60
C ILE A 27 6.40 -17.53 19.36
N ASN A 28 6.69 -16.83 20.45
CA ASN A 28 5.68 -16.16 21.25
C ASN A 28 5.00 -15.06 20.41
N PRO A 29 3.70 -15.21 20.05
CA PRO A 29 3.03 -14.32 19.11
C PRO A 29 2.96 -12.87 19.61
N LYS A 30 2.90 -12.65 20.93
CA LYS A 30 2.93 -11.31 21.53
C LYS A 30 4.25 -10.58 21.25
N ARG A 31 5.39 -11.30 21.17
CA ARG A 31 6.69 -10.69 20.85
C ARG A 31 6.79 -10.27 19.39
N ASN A 32 6.13 -10.98 18.47
CA ASN A 32 6.10 -10.60 17.05
C ASN A 32 5.20 -9.39 16.80
N ILE A 33 4.05 -9.30 17.49
CA ILE A 33 3.17 -8.14 17.41
C ILE A 33 3.90 -6.89 17.90
N LEU A 34 4.54 -6.96 19.08
CA LEU A 34 5.30 -5.82 19.63
C LEU A 34 6.51 -5.44 18.75
N LYS A 35 7.17 -6.42 18.12
CA LYS A 35 8.26 -6.15 17.17
C LYS A 35 7.75 -5.46 15.90
N GLN A 36 6.60 -5.89 15.36
CA GLN A 36 5.99 -5.27 14.19
C GLN A 36 5.52 -3.86 14.49
N GLU A 37 4.83 -3.64 15.62
CA GLU A 37 4.41 -2.31 16.07
C GLU A 37 5.62 -1.38 16.26
N LEU A 38 6.71 -1.89 16.83
CA LEU A 38 7.95 -1.13 16.98
C LEU A 38 8.56 -0.78 15.61
N LEU A 39 8.58 -1.72 14.67
CA LEU A 39 9.03 -1.50 13.29
C LEU A 39 8.18 -0.43 12.60
N ASP A 40 6.86 -0.50 12.73
CA ASP A 40 5.92 0.46 12.13
C ASP A 40 6.12 1.86 12.74
N LEU A 41 6.28 1.96 14.06
CA LEU A 41 6.59 3.22 14.73
C LEU A 41 7.94 3.80 14.27
N THR A 42 8.97 2.98 14.10
CA THR A 42 10.26 3.45 13.58
C THR A 42 10.16 3.90 12.13
N ALA A 43 9.40 3.20 11.28
CA ALA A 43 9.16 3.57 9.90
C ALA A 43 8.36 4.89 9.78
N LEU A 44 7.35 5.09 10.64
CA LEU A 44 6.59 6.34 10.73
C LEU A 44 7.47 7.51 11.20
N LYS A 45 8.32 7.28 12.21
CA LYS A 45 9.29 8.27 12.70
C LYS A 45 10.31 8.62 11.60
N PHE A 46 10.80 7.64 10.85
CA PHE A 46 11.73 7.86 9.73
C PHE A 46 11.09 8.68 8.61
N THR A 47 9.85 8.33 8.25
CA THR A 47 9.07 9.03 7.24
C THR A 47 8.77 10.47 7.65
N SER A 48 8.40 10.69 8.91
CA SER A 48 8.18 12.02 9.47
C SER A 48 9.47 12.84 9.51
N TYR A 49 10.56 12.26 10.01
CA TYR A 49 11.84 12.93 10.16
C TYR A 49 12.41 13.38 8.82
N ARG A 50 12.47 12.48 7.82
CA ARG A 50 13.02 12.85 6.51
C ARG A 50 12.21 13.97 5.87
N GLY A 51 10.89 13.97 6.03
CA GLY A 51 10.01 14.99 5.46
C GLY A 51 10.19 16.34 6.14
N VAL A 52 10.28 16.38 7.47
CA VAL A 52 10.60 17.62 8.19
C VAL A 52 11.98 18.14 7.80
N THR A 53 12.98 17.27 7.73
CA THR A 53 14.36 17.64 7.37
C THR A 53 14.44 18.20 5.95
N THR A 54 13.79 17.53 4.99
CA THR A 54 13.71 17.99 3.59
C THR A 54 13.07 19.37 3.49
N ARG A 55 11.98 19.61 4.22
CA ARG A 55 11.28 20.91 4.23
C ARG A 55 12.09 22.05 4.86
N LYS A 56 13.00 21.71 5.77
CA LYS A 56 13.89 22.69 6.43
C LYS A 56 15.10 23.03 5.56
N MET A 57 15.71 22.02 4.93
CA MET A 57 16.96 22.19 4.19
C MET A 57 16.72 22.68 2.76
N ILE A 58 15.67 22.20 2.08
CA ILE A 58 15.43 22.52 0.67
C ILE A 58 14.37 23.61 0.54
N SER A 59 14.77 24.74 -0.03
CA SER A 59 13.91 25.91 -0.21
C SER A 59 12.70 25.62 -1.10
N ILE A 60 11.54 26.19 -0.72
CA ILE A 60 10.32 26.09 -1.53
C ILE A 60 10.38 26.91 -2.82
N LEU A 61 11.35 27.82 -2.96
CA LEU A 61 11.49 28.71 -4.10
C LEU A 61 12.05 28.01 -5.35
N ILE A 62 12.75 26.88 -5.18
CA ILE A 62 13.30 26.11 -6.30
C ILE A 62 12.15 25.43 -7.03
N ASP A 63 12.05 25.55 -8.35
CA ASP A 63 10.83 25.16 -9.05
C ASP A 63 10.67 23.64 -9.22
N SER A 64 11.77 22.94 -9.53
CA SER A 64 11.81 21.47 -9.67
C SER A 64 12.92 20.84 -8.81
N TRP A 65 12.78 19.55 -8.51
CA TRP A 65 13.78 18.81 -7.73
C TRP A 65 15.10 18.63 -8.47
N ASP A 66 15.04 18.63 -9.81
CA ASP A 66 16.21 18.47 -10.67
C ASP A 66 17.10 19.72 -10.63
N LEU A 67 16.51 20.89 -10.38
CA LEU A 67 17.22 22.17 -10.17
C LEU A 67 17.82 22.33 -8.77
N VAL A 68 17.50 21.44 -7.82
CA VAL A 68 18.13 21.46 -6.49
C VAL A 68 19.58 21.02 -6.65
N ASP A 69 20.50 21.79 -6.08
CA ASP A 69 21.92 21.53 -6.17
C ASP A 69 22.28 20.14 -5.61
N GLN A 70 23.27 19.50 -6.21
CA GLN A 70 23.71 18.18 -5.79
C GLN A 70 24.33 18.24 -4.39
N CYS A 71 24.99 19.35 -4.03
CA CYS A 71 25.50 19.57 -2.68
C CYS A 71 24.36 19.54 -1.64
N ASP A 72 23.25 20.22 -1.90
CA ASP A 72 22.08 20.25 -0.99
C ASP A 72 21.45 18.86 -0.85
N LYS A 73 21.37 18.08 -1.94
CA LYS A 73 20.88 16.69 -1.92
C LYS A 73 21.79 15.79 -1.08
N ASP A 74 23.11 15.97 -1.21
CA ASP A 74 24.10 15.18 -0.49
C ASP A 74 24.14 15.55 1.00
N GLN A 75 24.01 16.84 1.34
CA GLN A 75 23.87 17.31 2.72
C GLN A 75 22.58 16.80 3.36
N LEU A 76 21.45 16.83 2.63
CA LEU A 76 20.19 16.26 3.10
C LEU A 76 20.35 14.76 3.40
N TRP A 77 20.97 14.01 2.49
CA TRP A 77 21.26 12.59 2.70
C TRP A 77 22.16 12.37 3.92
N LEU A 78 23.24 13.14 4.06
CA LEU A 78 24.18 13.02 5.17
C LEU A 78 23.51 13.30 6.52
N ASN A 79 22.63 14.30 6.58
CA ASN A 79 21.86 14.60 7.79
C ASN A 79 20.96 13.42 8.19
N ILE A 80 20.22 12.86 7.23
CA ILE A 80 19.37 11.68 7.45
C ILE A 80 20.21 10.47 7.85
N LYS A 81 21.33 10.22 7.16
CA LYS A 81 22.26 9.12 7.42
C LYS A 81 22.82 9.19 8.84
N ASN A 82 23.24 10.38 9.28
CA ASN A 82 23.82 10.60 10.60
C ASN A 82 22.78 10.42 11.71
N TYR A 83 21.56 10.96 11.54
CA TYR A 83 20.52 10.86 12.56
C TYR A 83 20.02 9.41 12.75
N TRP A 84 19.94 8.63 11.67
CA TRP A 84 19.46 7.25 11.71
C TRP A 84 20.57 6.20 11.78
N HIS A 85 21.83 6.64 11.89
CA HIS A 85 23.02 5.80 11.91
C HIS A 85 23.07 4.76 10.78
N ILE A 86 22.69 5.19 9.57
CA ILE A 86 22.69 4.32 8.38
C ILE A 86 24.15 4.15 7.93
N ARG A 87 24.60 2.90 7.78
CA ARG A 87 25.99 2.59 7.40
C ARG A 87 26.21 2.76 5.90
N ASP A 88 25.30 2.23 5.09
CA ASP A 88 25.45 2.11 3.65
C ASP A 88 24.66 3.16 2.86
N ASP A 89 25.12 3.47 1.65
CA ASP A 89 24.46 4.42 0.74
C ASP A 89 23.51 3.76 -0.28
N ASN A 90 23.29 2.44 -0.17
CA ASN A 90 22.43 1.67 -1.08
C ASN A 90 21.00 2.25 -1.20
N HIS A 91 20.48 2.80 -0.11
CA HIS A 91 19.14 3.38 -0.07
C HIS A 91 19.11 4.89 -0.34
N LYS A 92 20.25 5.54 -0.58
CA LYS A 92 20.35 6.99 -0.82
C LYS A 92 19.39 7.44 -1.92
N ALA A 93 19.44 6.79 -3.08
CA ALA A 93 18.60 7.12 -4.22
C ALA A 93 17.10 6.97 -3.89
N GLN A 94 16.71 5.90 -3.20
CA GLN A 94 15.32 5.70 -2.79
C GLN A 94 14.88 6.78 -1.80
N VAL A 95 15.69 7.06 -0.79
CA VAL A 95 15.37 8.04 0.25
C VAL A 95 15.24 9.45 -0.35
N LEU A 96 16.11 9.83 -1.28
CA LEU A 96 16.01 11.12 -1.97
C LEU A 96 14.77 11.21 -2.86
N ARG A 97 14.35 10.11 -3.51
CA ARG A 97 13.06 10.05 -4.24
C ARG A 97 11.87 10.25 -3.30
N ASP A 98 11.90 9.64 -2.13
CA ASP A 98 10.85 9.81 -1.12
C ASP A 98 10.82 11.26 -0.60
N CYS A 99 11.99 11.86 -0.37
CA CYS A 99 12.12 13.26 0.04
C CYS A 99 11.53 14.21 -1.02
N ASN A 100 11.84 14.01 -2.30
CA ASN A 100 11.23 14.74 -3.41
C ASN A 100 9.69 14.66 -3.38
N THR A 101 9.16 13.45 -3.18
CA THR A 101 7.71 13.21 -3.10
C THR A 101 7.08 14.00 -1.96
N GLN A 102 7.69 13.97 -0.77
CA GLN A 102 7.22 14.71 0.40
C GLN A 102 7.35 16.23 0.24
N TRP A 103 8.42 16.70 -0.40
CA TRP A 103 8.63 18.13 -0.68
C TRP A 103 7.60 18.67 -1.69
N LYS A 104 7.31 17.92 -2.75
CA LYS A 104 6.22 18.25 -3.68
C LYS A 104 4.86 18.27 -2.99
N ALA A 105 4.57 17.26 -2.16
CA ALA A 105 3.34 17.20 -1.38
C ALA A 105 3.22 18.40 -0.41
N TYR A 106 4.31 18.82 0.22
CA TYR A 106 4.35 20.01 1.06
C TYR A 106 4.02 21.29 0.30
N LYS A 107 4.62 21.53 -0.86
CA LYS A 107 4.28 22.67 -1.71
C LYS A 107 2.80 22.67 -2.13
N SER A 108 2.27 21.51 -2.49
CA SER A 108 0.84 21.36 -2.79
C SER A 108 -0.05 21.66 -1.57
N ALA A 109 0.36 21.26 -0.37
CA ALA A 109 -0.36 21.59 0.86
C ALA A 109 -0.34 23.09 1.16
N LEU A 110 0.81 23.75 0.99
CA LEU A 110 0.92 25.20 1.14
C LEU A 110 0.00 25.95 0.16
N LEU A 111 -0.04 25.51 -1.11
CA LEU A 111 -0.93 26.11 -2.11
C LEU A 111 -2.40 25.97 -1.73
N LYS A 112 -2.81 24.81 -1.20
CA LYS A 112 -4.17 24.59 -0.69
C LYS A 112 -4.50 25.46 0.53
N LEU A 113 -3.53 25.71 1.40
CA LEU A 113 -3.72 26.62 2.54
C LEU A 113 -3.91 28.07 2.06
N TRP A 114 -3.13 28.49 1.06
CA TRP A 114 -3.27 29.79 0.43
C TRP A 114 -4.64 29.97 -0.24
N GLU A 115 -5.13 28.98 -0.98
CA GLU A 115 -6.47 29.00 -1.59
C GLU A 115 -7.60 29.12 -0.56
N LYS A 116 -7.38 28.60 0.65
CA LYS A 116 -8.32 28.72 1.78
C LYS A 116 -8.15 30.02 2.58
N GLY A 117 -7.20 30.88 2.22
CA GLY A 117 -6.88 32.11 2.95
C GLY A 117 -6.17 31.89 4.30
N VAL A 118 -5.66 30.68 4.56
CA VAL A 118 -4.98 30.35 5.82
C VAL A 118 -3.49 30.64 5.68
N ASN A 119 -2.91 31.36 6.64
CA ASN A 119 -1.48 31.67 6.64
C ASN A 119 -0.65 30.51 7.21
N PRO A 120 0.19 29.84 6.40
CA PRO A 120 0.96 28.65 6.81
C PRO A 120 2.14 28.95 7.75
N VAL A 121 2.57 30.21 7.89
CA VAL A 121 3.73 30.60 8.72
C VAL A 121 3.52 30.25 10.20
N LYS A 122 2.27 30.21 10.68
CA LYS A 122 1.95 29.79 12.06
C LYS A 122 2.15 28.29 12.28
N GLU A 123 1.91 27.48 11.25
CA GLU A 123 1.97 26.02 11.32
C GLU A 123 3.39 25.49 11.07
N TYR A 124 4.20 26.23 10.30
CA TYR A 124 5.55 25.85 9.93
C TYR A 124 6.57 26.89 10.43
N PRO A 125 7.17 26.72 11.62
CA PRO A 125 8.11 27.70 12.20
C PRO A 125 9.37 27.95 11.36
N TYR A 126 9.73 27.00 10.50
CA TYR A 126 10.87 27.08 9.60
C TYR A 126 10.54 27.77 8.26
N LEU A 127 9.27 28.12 8.02
CA LEU A 127 8.85 28.85 6.83
C LEU A 127 8.91 30.35 7.09
N ASP A 128 9.91 31.01 6.52
CA ASP A 128 10.04 32.46 6.64
C ASP A 128 8.93 33.21 5.87
N LYS A 129 8.48 34.35 6.43
CA LYS A 129 7.44 35.21 5.84
C LYS A 129 7.86 35.77 4.49
N ALA A 130 9.14 36.13 4.31
CA ALA A 130 9.62 36.68 3.04
C ALA A 130 9.69 35.58 1.97
N MET A 131 10.15 34.39 2.36
CA MET A 131 10.14 33.21 1.48
C MET A 131 8.72 32.84 1.04
N TRP A 132 7.75 32.90 1.96
CA TRP A 132 6.34 32.66 1.66
C TRP A 132 5.77 33.66 0.64
N LYS A 133 6.04 34.96 0.80
CA LYS A 133 5.62 35.98 -0.17
C LYS A 133 6.18 35.73 -1.56
N LYS A 134 7.48 35.43 -1.67
CA LYS A 134 8.13 35.09 -2.96
C LYS A 134 7.50 33.86 -3.60
N PHE A 135 7.17 32.84 -2.79
CA PHE A 135 6.51 31.63 -3.28
C PHE A 135 5.11 31.92 -3.85
N ILE A 136 4.31 32.78 -3.21
CA ILE A 136 3.00 33.18 -3.75
C ILE A 136 3.17 33.87 -5.11
N VAL A 137 4.12 34.80 -5.22
CA VAL A 137 4.39 35.50 -6.50
C VAL A 137 4.73 34.50 -7.60
N LEU A 138 5.61 33.53 -7.32
CA LEU A 138 5.98 32.47 -8.26
C LEU A 138 4.81 31.54 -8.65
N LYS A 139 3.80 31.38 -7.79
CA LYS A 139 2.66 30.49 -8.04
C LYS A 139 1.41 31.24 -8.53
N SER A 140 1.46 32.56 -8.56
CA SER A 140 0.44 33.44 -9.15
C SER A 140 0.75 33.79 -10.60
N THR A 141 1.84 33.27 -11.19
CA THR A 141 2.18 33.47 -12.60
C THR A 141 1.24 32.68 -13.51
N GLU A 142 0.82 33.28 -14.61
CA GLU A 142 -0.07 32.67 -15.62
C GLU A 142 0.44 31.29 -16.10
N GLU A 143 1.75 31.17 -16.33
CA GLU A 143 2.37 29.90 -16.77
C GLU A 143 2.12 28.74 -15.79
N PHE A 144 2.15 29.03 -14.49
CA PHE A 144 1.89 28.04 -13.46
C PHE A 144 0.41 27.66 -13.38
N GLU A 145 -0.48 28.64 -13.54
CA GLU A 145 -1.92 28.40 -13.55
C GLU A 145 -2.34 27.52 -14.73
N GLU A 146 -1.80 27.80 -15.92
CA GLU A 146 -2.03 27.03 -17.12
C GLU A 146 -1.50 25.59 -16.99
N LEU A 147 -0.29 25.41 -16.43
CA LEU A 147 0.26 24.09 -16.16
C LEU A 147 -0.64 23.30 -15.19
N ARG A 148 -1.16 23.97 -14.17
CA ARG A 148 -2.08 23.38 -13.19
C ARG A 148 -3.42 23.03 -13.83
N ARG A 149 -3.94 23.87 -14.72
CA ARG A 149 -5.18 23.61 -15.49
C ARG A 149 -5.03 22.36 -16.34
N LYS A 150 -3.96 22.26 -17.14
CA LYS A 150 -3.64 21.07 -17.96
C LYS A 150 -3.55 19.81 -17.09
N GLY A 151 -2.89 19.89 -15.93
CA GLY A 151 -2.80 18.77 -14.99
C GLY A 151 -4.14 18.31 -14.45
N ARG A 152 -5.03 19.24 -14.08
CA ARG A 152 -6.41 18.92 -13.64
C ARG A 152 -7.23 18.29 -14.76
N GLU A 153 -7.13 18.82 -15.96
CA GLU A 153 -7.84 18.29 -17.13
C GLU A 153 -7.39 16.87 -17.48
N ALA A 154 -6.08 16.61 -17.47
CA ALA A 154 -5.54 15.27 -17.67
C ALA A 154 -6.03 14.29 -16.58
N ALA A 155 -6.04 14.73 -15.31
CA ALA A 155 -6.56 13.92 -14.22
C ALA A 155 -8.08 13.64 -14.35
N ASN A 156 -8.87 14.62 -14.77
CA ASN A 156 -10.31 14.46 -14.96
C ASN A 156 -10.66 13.57 -16.17
N LYS A 157 -9.81 13.58 -17.20
CA LYS A 157 -9.91 12.69 -18.37
C LYS A 157 -9.51 11.24 -18.05
N ASN A 158 -8.94 10.97 -16.88
CA ASN A 158 -8.55 9.62 -16.48
C ASN A 158 -9.77 8.76 -16.12
N LYS A 159 -10.32 8.04 -17.12
CA LYS A 159 -11.48 7.15 -16.99
C LYS A 159 -11.22 5.90 -16.13
N LYS A 160 -9.96 5.51 -15.93
CA LYS A 160 -9.56 4.32 -15.17
C LYS A 160 -8.48 4.71 -14.16
N PRO A 161 -8.83 5.43 -13.08
CA PRO A 161 -7.85 5.74 -12.04
C PRO A 161 -7.25 4.44 -11.53
N SER A 162 -5.91 4.37 -11.44
CA SER A 162 -5.24 3.21 -10.88
C SER A 162 -5.82 2.93 -9.49
N SER A 163 -6.46 1.77 -9.32
CA SER A 163 -6.95 1.33 -8.02
C SER A 163 -5.74 0.96 -7.17
N VAL A 164 -5.18 1.94 -6.47
CA VAL A 164 -4.07 1.76 -5.54
C VAL A 164 -4.59 0.99 -4.32
N GLY A 165 -4.57 -0.34 -4.42
CA GLY A 165 -4.99 -1.27 -3.37
C GLY A 165 -6.47 -1.12 -3.00
N PRO A 166 -6.95 -1.89 -2.01
CA PRO A 166 -8.26 -1.62 -1.47
C PRO A 166 -8.20 -0.25 -0.79
N LYS A 167 -8.66 0.78 -1.52
CA LYS A 167 -9.57 1.75 -0.91
C LYS A 167 -10.46 0.93 0.02
N ARG A 168 -10.74 1.42 1.22
CA ARG A 168 -11.88 0.93 2.01
C ARG A 168 -13.14 1.23 1.18
N VAL A 169 -13.34 0.52 0.08
CA VAL A 169 -14.49 0.62 -0.78
C VAL A 169 -15.57 -0.08 0.01
N SER A 170 -16.54 0.72 0.35
CA SER A 170 -17.80 0.40 1.00
C SER A 170 -18.65 -0.53 0.12
N TRP A 171 -18.15 -1.73 -0.20
CA TRP A 171 -18.97 -2.83 -0.73
C TRP A 171 -20.02 -3.30 0.28
N ARG A 172 -19.80 -2.92 1.53
CA ARG A 172 -20.77 -2.97 2.63
C ARG A 172 -21.64 -1.72 2.55
N LYS A 173 -22.77 -1.77 1.82
CA LYS A 173 -23.80 -0.73 1.98
C LYS A 173 -24.27 -0.78 3.43
N ARG A 174 -24.20 0.38 4.09
CA ARG A 174 -24.63 0.52 5.48
C ARG A 174 -25.84 1.44 5.54
N ASN A 175 -26.79 1.15 6.42
CA ASN A 175 -27.85 2.11 6.74
C ASN A 175 -27.26 3.31 7.52
N ALA A 176 -28.11 4.31 7.79
CA ALA A 176 -27.73 5.51 8.54
C ALA A 176 -27.15 5.21 9.94
N SER A 177 -27.44 4.04 10.53
CA SER A 177 -26.89 3.57 11.81
C SER A 177 -25.59 2.75 11.68
N GLY A 178 -25.05 2.59 10.46
CA GLY A 178 -23.76 1.93 10.22
C GLY A 178 -23.82 0.40 10.14
N GLN A 179 -25.00 -0.21 10.17
CA GLN A 179 -25.21 -1.65 10.01
C GLN A 179 -25.26 -2.05 8.54
N LEU A 180 -24.83 -3.28 8.24
CA LEU A 180 -24.85 -3.84 6.90
C LEU A 180 -26.28 -4.05 6.40
N VAL A 181 -26.55 -3.64 5.17
CA VAL A 181 -27.86 -3.81 4.54
C VAL A 181 -27.70 -4.71 3.32
N ILE A 182 -28.54 -5.75 3.25
CA ILE A 182 -28.73 -6.55 2.04
C ILE A 182 -29.49 -5.67 1.04
N THR A 183 -28.94 -5.51 -0.14
CA THR A 183 -29.59 -4.76 -1.20
C THR A 183 -30.72 -5.56 -1.85
N PRO A 184 -31.80 -4.93 -2.35
CA PRO A 184 -32.90 -5.64 -3.01
C PRO A 184 -32.43 -6.53 -4.18
N GLU A 185 -31.34 -6.12 -4.85
CA GLU A 185 -30.69 -6.88 -5.93
C GLU A 185 -30.02 -8.20 -5.46
N THR A 186 -29.61 -8.28 -4.19
CA THR A 186 -28.91 -9.43 -3.59
C THR A 186 -29.78 -10.25 -2.64
N GLU A 187 -30.96 -9.74 -2.30
CA GLU A 187 -31.95 -10.36 -1.42
C GLU A 187 -32.35 -11.79 -1.86
N PRO A 188 -32.74 -12.05 -3.13
CA PRO A 188 -33.13 -13.40 -3.54
C PRO A 188 -31.98 -14.41 -3.52
N LEU A 189 -30.74 -13.92 -3.59
CA LEU A 189 -29.55 -14.75 -3.50
C LEU A 189 -29.21 -15.09 -2.05
N ALA A 190 -29.34 -14.11 -1.15
CA ALA A 190 -29.17 -14.32 0.29
C ALA A 190 -30.19 -15.33 0.82
N ASP A 191 -31.45 -15.25 0.38
CA ASP A 191 -32.49 -16.20 0.77
C ASP A 191 -32.17 -17.63 0.35
N LYS A 192 -31.63 -17.82 -0.86
CA LYS A 192 -31.20 -19.16 -1.33
C LYS A 192 -30.06 -19.73 -0.49
N ILE A 193 -29.12 -18.89 -0.06
CA ILE A 193 -28.02 -19.29 0.83
C ILE A 193 -28.58 -19.74 2.18
N ILE A 194 -29.47 -18.93 2.77
CA ILE A 194 -30.10 -19.23 4.06
C ILE A 194 -30.91 -20.53 3.98
N GLN A 195 -31.71 -20.71 2.93
CA GLN A 195 -32.50 -21.93 2.73
C GLN A 195 -31.61 -23.18 2.62
N LYS A 196 -30.53 -23.13 1.83
CA LYS A 196 -29.60 -24.27 1.73
C LYS A 196 -28.86 -24.53 3.05
N ASP A 197 -28.60 -23.51 3.86
CA ASP A 197 -27.93 -23.64 5.16
C ASP A 197 -28.82 -24.34 6.18
N ILE A 198 -30.12 -24.01 6.17
CA ILE A 198 -31.14 -24.71 6.94
C ILE A 198 -31.21 -26.19 6.51
N LEU A 199 -31.22 -26.49 5.22
CA LEU A 199 -31.25 -27.88 4.73
C LEU A 199 -29.97 -28.66 5.07
N LEU A 200 -28.81 -28.00 5.05
CA LEU A 200 -27.52 -28.58 5.44
C LEU A 200 -27.49 -28.89 6.94
N SER A 201 -27.92 -27.94 7.77
CA SER A 201 -27.97 -28.12 9.23
C SER A 201 -28.99 -29.17 9.67
N GLN A 202 -30.07 -29.37 8.90
CA GLN A 202 -31.04 -30.45 9.10
C GLN A 202 -30.57 -31.81 8.58
N GLY A 203 -29.39 -31.89 7.96
CA GLY A 203 -28.84 -33.12 7.39
C GLY A 203 -29.57 -33.63 6.14
N VAL A 204 -30.42 -32.80 5.55
CA VAL A 204 -31.17 -33.12 4.32
C VAL A 204 -30.31 -32.87 3.07
N LEU A 205 -29.37 -31.94 3.15
CA LEU A 205 -28.41 -31.62 2.10
C LEU A 205 -27.02 -32.12 2.49
N GLU A 206 -26.44 -33.04 1.71
CA GLU A 206 -25.04 -33.46 1.86
C GLU A 206 -24.16 -32.76 0.82
N LEU A 207 -23.10 -32.09 1.28
CA LEU A 207 -22.13 -31.44 0.41
C LEU A 207 -21.03 -32.41 -0.01
N GLY A 208 -20.64 -32.39 -1.28
CA GLY A 208 -19.55 -33.23 -1.78
C GLY A 208 -18.17 -32.83 -1.23
N PRO A 209 -17.15 -33.71 -1.32
CA PRO A 209 -15.82 -33.53 -0.69
C PRO A 209 -15.02 -32.28 -1.09
N ARG A 210 -15.51 -31.49 -2.05
CA ARG A 210 -14.90 -30.24 -2.58
C ARG A 210 -15.97 -29.23 -3.04
N SER A 211 -17.20 -29.34 -2.55
CA SER A 211 -18.29 -28.39 -2.81
C SER A 211 -18.65 -27.73 -1.49
N ASP A 212 -18.71 -26.40 -1.45
CA ASP A 212 -19.22 -25.65 -0.31
C ASP A 212 -20.61 -25.08 -0.63
N LEU A 213 -21.32 -24.64 0.40
CA LEU A 213 -22.67 -24.10 0.26
C LEU A 213 -22.74 -22.91 -0.71
N LEU A 214 -21.65 -22.14 -0.81
CA LEU A 214 -21.54 -21.03 -1.75
C LEU A 214 -21.38 -21.52 -3.19
N ALA A 215 -20.55 -22.54 -3.46
CA ALA A 215 -20.46 -23.16 -4.78
C ALA A 215 -21.79 -23.79 -5.22
N GLU A 216 -22.59 -24.29 -4.29
CA GLU A 216 -23.93 -24.82 -4.55
C GLU A 216 -24.96 -23.75 -4.95
N VAL A 217 -24.78 -22.50 -4.52
CA VAL A 217 -25.71 -21.39 -4.84
C VAL A 217 -25.20 -20.55 -6.00
N LEU A 218 -23.88 -20.36 -6.10
CA LEU A 218 -23.22 -19.46 -7.06
C LEU A 218 -22.51 -20.19 -8.21
N GLY A 219 -22.47 -21.52 -8.16
CA GLY A 219 -21.79 -22.37 -9.13
C GLY A 219 -20.30 -22.59 -8.81
N ARG A 220 -19.77 -23.71 -9.34
CA ARG A 220 -18.40 -24.18 -9.12
C ARG A 220 -17.36 -23.14 -9.52
N GLU A 221 -16.37 -22.90 -8.65
CA GLU A 221 -15.29 -21.95 -8.93
C GLU A 221 -14.29 -22.49 -9.95
N HIS A 222 -13.79 -21.62 -10.85
CA HIS A 222 -12.76 -21.99 -11.83
C HIS A 222 -11.36 -21.97 -11.21
N SER A 223 -10.52 -22.95 -11.57
CA SER A 223 -9.15 -23.04 -11.06
C SER A 223 -8.35 -21.77 -11.39
N GLY A 224 -7.68 -21.21 -10.38
CA GLY A 224 -6.86 -20.01 -10.51
C GLY A 224 -7.59 -18.66 -10.40
N ARG A 225 -8.92 -18.66 -10.25
CA ARG A 225 -9.70 -17.45 -9.89
C ARG A 225 -10.44 -17.70 -8.58
N THR A 226 -9.90 -17.21 -7.47
CA THR A 226 -10.71 -17.00 -6.26
C THR A 226 -11.77 -15.95 -6.58
N ARG A 227 -13.04 -16.22 -6.28
CA ARG A 227 -14.07 -15.17 -6.35
C ARG A 227 -13.82 -14.14 -5.25
N ALA A 228 -12.93 -13.19 -5.50
CA ALA A 228 -13.12 -11.87 -4.93
C ALA A 228 -14.31 -11.26 -5.67
N VAL A 229 -15.39 -10.91 -4.95
CA VAL A 229 -16.62 -10.32 -5.51
C VAL A 229 -16.24 -9.19 -6.48
N GLY A 230 -16.39 -9.44 -7.78
CA GLY A 230 -15.76 -8.62 -8.80
C GLY A 230 -15.84 -9.20 -10.21
N HIS A 231 -17.03 -9.61 -10.65
CA HIS A 231 -17.38 -9.59 -12.07
C HIS A 231 -18.90 -9.44 -12.20
N ASN A 232 -19.34 -8.30 -12.72
CA ASN A 232 -20.67 -8.20 -13.32
C ASN A 232 -20.59 -8.97 -14.63
N SER A 233 -21.42 -10.00 -14.77
CA SER A 233 -21.86 -10.44 -16.10
C SER A 233 -22.92 -9.44 -16.56
N ASP A 234 -22.82 -9.03 -17.83
CA ASP A 234 -23.74 -8.11 -18.50
C ASP A 234 -25.23 -8.50 -18.37
#